data_AF-A0A8B8GMS1-F1
#
_entry.id   AF-A0A8B8GMS1-F1
#
_cell.length_a   1.000
_cell.length_b   1.000
_cell.length_c   1.000
_cell.angle_alpha   90.00
_cell.angle_beta   90.00
_cell.angle_gamma   90.00
#
_symmetry.space_group_name_H-M   'P 1'
#
loop_
_entity.id
_entity.type
_entity.pdbx_description
1 polymer ?
#
loop_
_entity_poly.entity_id
_entity_poly.type
_entity_poly.pdbx_seq_one_letter_code
_entity_poly.pdbx_strand_id
1 'polypeptide(L)'
;MFYCLHPTPLPPYMIKAGNTLKVFYPKMIHITYTVHGLHRVFEEVRSKFSNVDKLISSVKKIFRKASNRVQLFKDKAPHLQLPPEPIITRWSTWIITSNNYCENIEIIRKILEKLDADDAVSIKEAKKYTSEVHRVIVFNEQDTTQ
;
A
#
# COMPACT_ATOMS: atom_id res chain seq x y z
N MET A 1 12.80 -21.11 -4.25
CA MET A 1 11.50 -20.66 -3.71
C MET A 1 10.55 -20.57 -4.90
N PHE A 2 9.83 -21.65 -5.20
CA PHE A 2 8.96 -21.71 -6.39
C PHE A 2 7.57 -21.24 -6.00
N TYR A 3 7.12 -20.14 -6.60
CA TYR A 3 5.76 -19.64 -6.46
C TYR A 3 5.01 -19.95 -7.77
N CYS A 4 3.91 -20.69 -7.69
CA CYS A 4 2.95 -20.82 -8.79
C CYS A 4 1.57 -20.48 -8.24
N LEU A 5 0.99 -19.41 -8.78
CA LEU A 5 -0.32 -18.85 -8.47
C LEU A 5 -1.35 -19.42 -9.47
N HIS A 6 -2.45 -20.01 -8.99
CA HIS A 6 -3.68 -20.16 -9.78
C HIS A 6 -4.92 -20.19 -8.86
N PRO A 7 -6.09 -19.68 -9.30
CA PRO A 7 -7.21 -19.30 -8.44
C PRO A 7 -8.31 -20.38 -8.34
N THR A 8 -7.93 -21.64 -8.09
CA THR A 8 -8.85 -22.80 -7.96
C THR A 8 -8.45 -23.68 -6.76
N PRO A 9 -9.32 -24.59 -6.26
CA PRO A 9 -8.90 -25.61 -5.29
C PRO A 9 -7.54 -26.18 -5.69
N LEU A 10 -6.65 -26.32 -4.70
CA LEU A 10 -5.25 -26.67 -4.94
C LEU A 10 -5.20 -27.79 -5.98
N PRO A 11 -4.48 -27.59 -7.10
CA PRO A 11 -4.37 -28.61 -8.12
C PRO A 11 -4.05 -29.95 -7.46
N PRO A 12 -4.70 -31.05 -7.84
CA PRO A 12 -4.52 -32.36 -7.19
C PRO A 12 -3.05 -32.76 -7.07
N TYR A 13 -2.20 -32.31 -8.00
CA TYR A 13 -0.75 -32.53 -7.96
C TYR A 13 -0.06 -31.81 -6.79
N MET A 14 -0.50 -30.62 -6.37
CA MET A 14 0.08 -29.88 -5.23
C MET A 14 -0.25 -30.58 -3.91
N ILE A 15 -1.48 -31.08 -3.78
CA ILE A 15 -1.91 -31.88 -2.63
C ILE A 15 -1.09 -33.17 -2.58
N LYS A 16 -0.94 -33.84 -3.73
CA LYS A 16 -0.16 -35.09 -3.83
C LYS A 16 1.32 -34.86 -3.48
N ALA A 17 1.95 -33.82 -4.04
CA ALA A 17 3.33 -33.46 -3.74
C ALA A 17 3.52 -33.07 -2.26
N GLY A 18 2.60 -32.30 -1.68
CA GLY A 18 2.62 -31.95 -0.26
C GLY A 18 2.50 -33.18 0.64
N ASN A 19 1.64 -34.13 0.30
CA ASN A 19 1.50 -35.40 1.02
C ASN A 19 2.77 -36.26 0.91
N THR A 20 3.39 -36.35 -0.28
CA THR A 20 4.66 -37.06 -0.47
C THR A 20 5.78 -36.42 0.36
N LEU A 21 5.88 -35.09 0.37
CA LEU A 21 6.90 -34.38 1.15
C LEU A 21 6.68 -34.51 2.67
N LYS A 22 5.43 -34.58 3.14
CA LYS A 22 5.12 -34.78 4.56
C LYS A 22 5.64 -36.10 5.12
N VAL A 23 5.78 -37.13 4.28
CA VAL A 23 6.39 -38.41 4.69
C VAL A 23 7.86 -38.21 5.08
N PHE A 24 8.61 -37.42 4.31
CA PHE A 24 10.02 -37.11 4.59
C PHE A 24 10.19 -36.01 5.65
N TYR A 25 9.21 -35.12 5.76
CA TYR A 25 9.21 -33.98 6.69
C TYR A 25 7.93 -33.98 7.53
N PRO A 26 7.82 -34.84 8.55
CA PRO A 26 6.57 -35.05 9.31
C PRO A 26 6.07 -33.81 10.06
N LYS A 27 6.93 -32.81 10.30
CA LYS A 27 6.59 -31.51 10.92
C LYS A 27 6.24 -30.41 9.90
N MET A 28 6.16 -30.73 8.60
CA MET A 28 5.83 -29.76 7.55
C MET A 28 4.35 -29.33 7.64
N ILE A 29 4.12 -28.02 7.77
CA ILE A 29 2.79 -27.40 7.77
C ILE A 29 2.53 -26.77 6.39
N HIS A 30 1.36 -27.05 5.81
CA HIS A 30 0.96 -26.48 4.52
C HIS A 30 0.34 -25.08 4.72
N ILE A 31 1.15 -24.03 4.59
CA ILE A 31 0.79 -22.64 4.89
C ILE A 31 0.08 -21.91 3.72
N THR A 32 0.04 -22.52 2.53
CA THR A 32 -0.47 -21.88 1.30
C THR A 32 -1.94 -21.45 1.40
N TYR A 33 -2.80 -22.25 2.06
CA TYR A 33 -4.22 -21.92 2.21
C TYR A 33 -4.41 -20.65 3.07
N THR A 34 -3.70 -20.56 4.19
CA THR A 34 -3.74 -19.40 5.09
C THR A 34 -3.23 -18.13 4.39
N VAL A 35 -2.13 -18.23 3.64
CA VAL A 35 -1.58 -17.07 2.92
C VAL A 35 -2.52 -16.60 1.81
N HIS A 36 -3.19 -17.51 1.10
CA HIS A 36 -4.15 -17.15 0.06
C HIS A 36 -5.40 -16.49 0.65
N GLY A 37 -5.95 -17.06 1.74
CA GLY A 37 -7.06 -16.44 2.47
C GLY A 37 -6.69 -15.03 2.94
N LEU A 38 -5.51 -14.88 3.52
CA LEU A 38 -5.00 -13.59 3.98
C LEU A 38 -4.84 -12.58 2.84
N HIS A 39 -4.26 -12.99 1.71
CA HIS A 39 -4.14 -12.13 0.53
C HIS A 39 -5.51 -11.65 0.02
N ARG A 40 -6.52 -12.53 -0.04
CA ARG A 40 -7.89 -12.15 -0.42
C ARG A 40 -8.50 -11.12 0.53
N VAL A 41 -8.31 -11.31 1.84
CA VAL A 41 -8.77 -10.33 2.84
C VAL A 41 -8.08 -8.98 2.60
N PHE A 42 -6.77 -8.97 2.29
CA PHE A 42 -6.06 -7.73 1.98
C PHE A 42 -6.51 -7.04 0.71
N GLU A 43 -6.79 -7.79 -0.36
CA GLU A 43 -7.36 -7.22 -1.59
C GLU A 43 -8.72 -6.57 -1.32
N GLU A 44 -9.56 -7.21 -0.49
CA GLU A 44 -10.86 -6.66 -0.09
C GLU A 44 -10.74 -5.43 0.81
N VAL A 45 -9.78 -5.41 1.75
CA VAL A 45 -9.49 -4.20 2.54
C VAL A 45 -9.00 -3.08 1.62
N ARG A 46 -8.06 -3.37 0.73
CA ARG A 46 -7.52 -2.39 -0.21
C ARG A 46 -8.59 -1.83 -1.15
N SER A 47 -9.54 -2.66 -1.61
CA SER A 47 -10.65 -2.22 -2.46
C SER A 47 -11.54 -1.19 -1.74
N LYS A 48 -11.80 -1.40 -0.44
CA LYS A 48 -12.54 -0.46 0.42
C LYS A 48 -11.80 0.86 0.65
N PHE A 49 -10.46 0.83 0.69
CA PHE A 49 -9.61 2.02 0.85
C PHE A 49 -9.00 2.51 -0.47
N SER A 50 -9.76 2.44 -1.57
CA SER A 50 -9.27 2.82 -2.90
C SER A 50 -8.74 4.26 -2.98
N ASN A 51 -9.26 5.19 -2.17
CA ASN A 51 -8.78 6.57 -2.12
C ASN A 51 -7.35 6.68 -1.57
N VAL A 52 -7.00 5.88 -0.55
CA VAL A 52 -5.63 5.81 -0.02
C VAL A 52 -4.69 5.29 -1.11
N ASP A 53 -5.12 4.28 -1.86
CA ASP A 53 -4.32 3.74 -2.95
C ASP A 53 -4.07 4.76 -4.07
N LYS A 54 -5.11 5.49 -4.46
CA LYS A 54 -5.01 6.57 -5.45
C LYS A 54 -4.14 7.70 -4.95
N LEU A 55 -4.21 8.05 -3.67
CA LEU A 55 -3.33 9.05 -3.06
C LEU A 55 -1.85 8.62 -3.15
N ILE A 56 -1.52 7.42 -2.68
CA ILE A 56 -0.16 6.88 -2.70
C ILE A 56 0.38 6.86 -4.14
N SER A 57 -0.41 6.36 -5.09
CA SER A 57 -0.05 6.31 -6.51
C SER A 57 0.17 7.72 -7.11
N SER A 58 -0.70 8.68 -6.79
CA SER A 58 -0.60 10.05 -7.29
C SER A 58 0.63 10.76 -6.75
N VAL A 59 0.85 10.70 -5.43
CA VAL A 59 2.02 11.29 -4.77
C VAL A 59 3.32 10.68 -5.31
N LYS A 60 3.34 9.36 -5.52
CA LYS A 60 4.48 8.71 -6.19
C LYS A 60 4.76 9.29 -7.58
N LYS A 61 3.72 9.47 -8.41
CA LYS A 61 3.87 10.02 -9.76
C LYS A 61 4.42 11.45 -9.76
N ILE A 62 4.09 12.27 -8.76
CA ILE A 62 4.57 13.65 -8.63
C ILE A 62 6.10 13.70 -8.54
N PHE A 63 6.69 12.81 -7.74
CA PHE A 63 8.12 12.80 -7.46
C PHE A 63 8.91 11.92 -8.44
N ARG A 64 8.23 11.10 -9.24
CA ARG A 64 8.87 10.23 -10.23
C ARG A 64 9.59 11.06 -11.29
N LYS A 65 10.92 10.98 -11.33
CA LYS A 65 11.80 11.68 -12.30
C LYS A 65 11.71 13.22 -12.24
N ALA A 66 11.27 13.80 -11.12
CA ALA A 66 11.19 15.25 -10.92
C ALA A 66 12.13 15.70 -9.80
N SER A 67 13.41 15.95 -10.12
CA SER A 67 14.45 16.25 -9.14
C SER A 67 14.16 17.48 -8.28
N ASN A 68 13.55 18.52 -8.86
CA ASN A 68 13.13 19.72 -8.14
C ASN A 68 12.06 19.43 -7.09
N ARG A 69 11.04 18.63 -7.43
CA ARG A 69 9.96 18.24 -6.51
C ARG A 69 10.47 17.32 -5.41
N VAL A 70 11.39 16.42 -5.76
CA VAL A 70 12.12 15.58 -4.80
C VAL A 70 12.92 16.43 -3.81
N GLN A 71 13.61 17.46 -4.28
CA GLN A 71 14.37 18.36 -3.42
C GLN A 71 13.43 19.10 -2.46
N LEU A 72 12.34 19.67 -2.97
CA LEU A 72 11.30 20.32 -2.14
C LEU A 72 10.79 19.39 -1.03
N PHE A 73 10.55 18.11 -1.34
CA PHE A 73 10.13 17.12 -0.35
C PHE A 73 11.19 16.92 0.73
N LYS A 74 12.45 16.71 0.35
CA LYS A 74 13.57 16.53 1.29
C LYS A 74 13.81 17.76 2.16
N ASP A 75 13.63 18.96 1.62
CA ASP A 75 13.79 20.21 2.36
C ASP A 75 12.68 20.41 3.41
N LYS A 76 11.47 19.92 3.14
CA LYS A 76 10.31 20.06 4.04
C LYS A 76 10.13 18.89 4.99
N ALA A 77 10.59 17.72 4.61
CA ALA A 77 10.46 16.49 5.37
C ALA A 77 11.76 15.66 5.27
N PRO A 78 12.90 16.16 5.80
CA PRO A 78 14.19 15.48 5.68
C PRO A 78 14.23 14.13 6.40
N HIS A 79 13.39 13.97 7.44
CA HIS A 79 13.26 12.73 8.20
C HIS A 79 12.33 11.71 7.54
N LEU A 80 11.53 12.12 6.54
CA LEU A 80 10.66 11.22 5.81
C LEU A 80 11.37 10.68 4.58
N GLN A 81 11.27 9.38 4.40
CA GLN A 81 11.65 8.79 3.14
C GLN A 81 10.63 9.20 2.09
N LEU A 82 11.10 9.49 0.87
CA LEU A 82 10.20 9.57 -0.26
C LEU A 82 9.39 8.27 -0.31
N PRO A 83 8.11 8.34 -0.72
CA PRO A 83 7.27 7.16 -0.80
C PRO A 83 8.02 6.02 -1.50
N PRO A 84 8.37 4.93 -0.79
CA PRO A 84 9.03 3.80 -1.43
C PRO A 84 8.09 3.27 -2.51
N GLU A 85 8.63 2.73 -3.61
CA GLU A 85 7.76 2.12 -4.61
C GLU A 85 6.92 1.03 -3.93
N PRO A 86 5.57 1.13 -3.91
CA PRO A 86 4.78 0.04 -3.41
C PRO A 86 4.99 -1.14 -4.36
N ILE A 87 5.65 -2.18 -3.87
CA ILE A 87 5.72 -3.45 -4.57
C ILE A 87 4.31 -4.04 -4.44
N ILE A 88 3.50 -3.88 -5.49
CA ILE A 88 2.09 -4.29 -5.53
C ILE A 88 1.93 -5.77 -5.14
N THR A 89 2.95 -6.61 -5.41
CA THR A 89 2.96 -8.04 -5.08
C THR A 89 3.22 -8.36 -3.60
N ARG A 90 3.39 -7.36 -2.72
CA ARG A 90 3.58 -7.56 -1.27
C ARG A 90 2.61 -6.69 -0.47
N TRP A 91 1.52 -7.31 -0.01
CA TRP A 91 0.49 -6.71 0.85
C TRP A 91 1.07 -6.00 2.09
N SER A 92 2.13 -6.55 2.70
CA SER A 92 2.83 -5.92 3.82
C SER A 92 3.42 -4.56 3.47
N THR A 93 3.95 -4.37 2.26
CA THR A 93 4.47 -3.08 1.81
C THR A 93 3.36 -2.04 1.72
N TRP A 94 2.18 -2.40 1.19
CA TRP A 94 1.07 -1.45 1.10
C TRP A 94 0.58 -1.00 2.48
N ILE A 95 0.50 -1.90 3.46
CA ILE A 95 0.09 -1.55 4.83
C ILE A 95 1.10 -0.58 5.45
N ILE A 96 2.39 -0.89 5.37
CA ILE A 96 3.46 -0.06 5.93
C ILE A 96 3.44 1.33 5.28
N THR A 97 3.32 1.40 3.94
CA THR A 97 3.21 2.67 3.23
C THR A 97 1.96 3.43 3.62
N SER A 98 0.81 2.77 3.69
CA SER A 98 -0.46 3.41 4.07
C SER A 98 -0.42 3.97 5.49
N ASN A 99 0.17 3.22 6.43
CA ASN A 99 0.35 3.67 7.81
C ASN A 99 1.28 4.88 7.88
N ASN A 100 2.41 4.84 7.17
CA ASN A 100 3.32 5.99 7.12
C ASN A 100 2.66 7.24 6.52
N TYR A 101 1.83 7.08 5.49
CA TYR A 101 1.06 8.18 4.91
C TYR A 101 0.02 8.71 5.89
N CYS A 102 -0.61 7.85 6.68
CA CYS A 102 -1.56 8.25 7.72
C CYS A 102 -0.87 9.11 8.78
N GLU A 103 0.27 8.64 9.31
CA GLU A 103 1.06 9.35 10.32
C GLU A 103 1.60 10.71 9.83
N ASN A 104 1.83 10.84 8.51
CA ASN A 104 2.47 12.01 7.92
C ASN A 104 1.56 12.80 6.96
N ILE A 105 0.24 12.57 7.03
CA ILE A 105 -0.72 13.11 6.04
C ILE A 105 -0.67 14.64 5.98
N GLU A 106 -0.50 15.30 7.13
CA GLU A 106 -0.42 16.75 7.23
C GLU A 106 0.84 17.33 6.60
N ILE A 107 1.97 16.65 6.75
CA ILE A 107 3.24 17.06 6.13
C ILE A 107 3.12 16.92 4.62
N ILE A 108 2.57 15.80 4.15
CA ILE A 108 2.34 15.53 2.74
C ILE A 108 1.40 16.58 2.14
N ARG A 109 0.29 16.91 2.81
CA ARG A 109 -0.65 17.97 2.39
C ARG A 109 0.06 19.31 2.19
N LYS A 110 0.85 19.74 3.18
CA LYS A 110 1.61 21.01 3.12
C LYS A 110 2.63 21.05 1.98
N ILE A 111 3.21 19.91 1.62
CA ILE A 111 4.11 19.81 0.45
C ILE A 111 3.30 19.93 -0.85
N LEU A 112 2.18 19.23 -0.95
CA LEU A 112 1.31 19.27 -2.13
C LEU A 112 0.74 20.67 -2.40
N GLU A 113 0.41 21.44 -1.35
CA GLU A 113 -0.07 22.82 -1.47
C GLU A 113 0.94 23.76 -2.14
N LYS A 114 2.23 23.46 -2.05
CA LYS A 114 3.30 24.25 -2.68
C LYS A 114 3.53 23.93 -4.14
N LEU A 115 2.91 22.87 -4.65
CA LEU A 115 2.99 22.48 -6.04
C LEU A 115 1.83 23.12 -6.81
N ASP A 116 2.09 23.56 -8.03
CA ASP A 116 1.04 24.03 -8.92
C ASP A 116 0.11 22.86 -9.30
N ALA A 117 -1.20 23.07 -9.26
CA ALA A 117 -2.17 22.04 -9.63
C ALA A 117 -2.21 21.79 -11.15
N ASP A 118 -1.82 22.77 -11.96
CA ASP A 118 -1.86 22.69 -13.42
C ASP A 118 -0.57 22.11 -14.02
N ASP A 119 0.49 22.01 -13.21
CA ASP A 119 1.80 21.44 -13.54
C ASP A 119 1.76 19.96 -13.95
N ALA A 120 0.83 19.19 -13.37
CA ALA A 120 0.63 17.78 -13.66
C ALA A 120 -0.71 17.26 -13.11
N VAL A 121 -1.37 16.38 -13.88
CA VAL A 121 -2.60 15.69 -13.47
C VAL A 121 -2.44 14.99 -12.11
N SER A 122 -1.28 14.38 -11.85
CA SER A 122 -1.00 13.69 -10.60
C SER A 122 -0.99 14.63 -9.37
N ILE A 123 -0.68 15.92 -9.54
CA ILE A 123 -0.73 16.90 -8.45
C ILE A 123 -2.19 17.22 -8.12
N LYS A 124 -3.02 17.45 -9.13
CA LYS A 124 -4.46 17.67 -8.96
C LYS A 124 -5.13 16.46 -8.30
N GLU A 125 -4.82 15.25 -8.74
CA GLU A 125 -5.31 14.01 -8.13
C GLU A 125 -4.85 13.86 -6.69
N ALA A 126 -3.56 14.08 -6.40
CA ALA A 126 -3.03 13.98 -5.05
C ALA A 126 -3.70 14.97 -4.10
N LYS A 127 -3.84 16.25 -4.50
CA LYS A 127 -4.54 17.27 -3.69
C LYS A 127 -5.97 16.84 -3.36
N LYS A 128 -6.72 16.36 -4.36
CA LYS A 128 -8.09 15.85 -4.18
C LYS A 128 -8.14 14.72 -3.15
N TYR A 129 -7.36 13.67 -3.36
CA TYR A 129 -7.42 12.48 -2.49
C TYR A 129 -6.84 12.75 -1.10
N THR A 130 -5.85 13.65 -0.97
CA THR A 130 -5.37 14.08 0.36
C THR A 130 -6.48 14.74 1.16
N SER A 131 -7.29 15.63 0.55
CA SER A 131 -8.43 16.25 1.24
C SER A 131 -9.50 15.23 1.63
N GLU A 132 -9.80 14.26 0.76
CA GLU A 132 -10.76 13.18 1.06
C GLU A 132 -10.29 12.28 2.20
N VAL A 133 -9.01 11.86 2.19
CA VAL A 133 -8.42 11.01 3.22
C VAL A 133 -8.28 11.76 4.55
N HIS A 134 -7.80 13.00 4.52
CA HIS A 134 -7.64 13.81 5.72
C HIS A 134 -8.98 14.03 6.44
N ARG A 135 -10.05 14.28 5.67
CA ARG A 135 -11.41 14.39 6.21
C ARG A 135 -11.81 13.14 7.00
N VAL A 136 -11.60 11.95 6.43
CA VAL A 136 -11.94 10.67 7.08
C VAL A 136 -11.14 10.45 8.36
N ILE A 137 -9.84 10.77 8.37
CA ILE A 137 -8.99 10.63 9.57
C ILE A 137 -9.51 11.52 10.70
N VAL A 138 -9.80 12.79 10.41
CA VAL A 138 -10.29 13.76 11.42
C VAL A 138 -11.67 13.34 11.96
N PHE A 139 -12.57 12.83 11.11
CA PHE A 139 -13.87 12.32 11.58
C PHE A 139 -13.70 11.12 12.52
N ASN A 140 -12.80 10.19 12.20
CA ASN A 140 -12.60 8.99 13.01
C ASN A 140 -11.94 9.29 14.37
N GLU A 141 -11.03 10.27 14.45
CA GLU A 141 -10.42 10.68 15.72
C GLU A 141 -11.44 11.31 16.68
N GLN A 142 -12.45 12.02 16.16
CA GLN A 142 -13.52 12.59 16.98
C GLN A 142 -14.47 11.53 17.55
N ASP A 143 -14.67 10.41 16.85
CA ASP A 143 -15.53 9.30 17.29
C ASP A 143 -14.86 8.38 18.33
N THR A 144 -13.52 8.34 18.37
CA THR A 144 -12.75 7.53 19.36
C THR A 144 -12.57 8.21 20.72
N THR A 145 -13.02 9.45 20.89
CA THR A 145 -12.88 10.21 22.14
C THR A 145 -14.17 10.24 22.98
N GLN A 146 -15.13 9.36 22.67
CA GLN A 146 -16.38 9.22 23.43
C GLN A 146 -16.53 7.83 24.07
#